data_AF-A0A3S4GNM0-F1
#
_entry.id   AF-A0A3S4GNM0-F1
#
_cell.length_a   1.000
_cell.length_b   1.000
_cell.length_c   1.000
_cell.angle_alpha   90.00
_cell.angle_beta   90.00
_cell.angle_gamma   90.00
#
_symmetry.space_group_name_H-M   'P 1'
#
loop_
_entity.id
_entity.type
_entity.pdbx_description
1 polymer ?
#
loop_
_entity_poly.entity_id
_entity_poly.type
_entity_poly.pdbx_seq_one_letter_code
_entity_poly.pdbx_strand_id
1 'polypeptide(L)'
;MGLAGRHPFNSSSVKLFQDSFRWLALTGNPQTGEKVDKDLAAIYLQITRTPESESEALFGQTIKPASLPQGNWTFNGGAFGIHRFSDKMVTLKAYNSNVWSSEIYYADNRYGRYQSHGAVQVLPYGSQKEIGFTQDGWDWNRNPGTTTIHLPLAELDSPNPHTLMLRGDQPFSGHSSLAGKYGMFAFKFDAPSMPKFDSSFTARKTALETENRLVLLGSNISNSTTKYPTETTLFQHGITDKAHALWVNGERITAFPYQRTLGEGDWLIDGHGTGYLLTAGAKGEVRRQHQVSANNKTRKPTEADISVAWLSHGKKPQDAEYEYLMVLEATPGSMQQLANDYRAGKKPYEVLRKDNVAHIVRDNVTQTIGYTAFSAVTPADGVVKNIPQPAIIMTQSRGDKELIVSGVTPDLNMTRTTAATPVPISVTLNGQWQASAPNPQVSVRTAGGTTELTFSSYFGIPQEITLKQQP
;
A
#
# COMPACT_ATOMS: atom_id res chain seq x y z
N MET A 1 3.10 -3.81 10.53
CA MET A 1 1.96 -4.70 10.82
C MET A 1 1.76 -5.75 9.73
N GLY A 2 1.56 -5.35 8.46
CA GLY A 2 1.33 -6.30 7.36
C GLY A 2 2.40 -7.39 7.20
N LEU A 3 3.66 -7.10 7.52
CA LEU A 3 4.79 -8.03 7.41
C LEU A 3 5.20 -8.69 8.74
N ALA A 4 4.40 -8.54 9.79
CA ALA A 4 4.75 -9.02 11.13
C ALA A 4 4.43 -10.50 11.37
N GLY A 5 3.88 -11.21 10.38
CA GLY A 5 3.39 -12.59 10.54
C GLY A 5 2.46 -12.71 11.75
N ARG A 6 2.60 -13.80 12.52
CA ARG A 6 1.85 -14.01 13.77
C ARG A 6 2.34 -13.18 14.98
N HIS A 7 3.26 -12.24 14.79
CA HIS A 7 3.86 -11.42 15.86
C HIS A 7 3.64 -9.91 15.62
N PRO A 8 2.39 -9.44 15.47
CA PRO A 8 2.10 -8.01 15.39
C PRO A 8 2.70 -7.26 16.59
N PHE A 9 3.18 -6.04 16.35
CA PHE A 9 3.89 -5.18 17.31
C PHE A 9 5.26 -5.70 17.81
N ASN A 10 5.70 -6.87 17.36
CA ASN A 10 7.02 -7.42 17.62
C ASN A 10 7.70 -7.85 16.31
N SER A 11 7.71 -6.94 15.32
CA SER A 11 8.31 -7.19 14.02
C SER A 11 9.83 -7.29 14.11
N SER A 12 10.41 -8.26 13.39
CA SER A 12 11.86 -8.37 13.27
C SER A 12 12.47 -7.10 12.68
N SER A 13 13.55 -6.62 13.28
CA SER A 13 14.34 -5.50 12.77
C SER A 13 15.43 -6.00 11.83
N VAL A 14 15.72 -5.25 10.76
CA VAL A 14 16.87 -5.52 9.88
C VAL A 14 18.20 -5.53 10.65
N LYS A 15 18.26 -4.85 11.80
CA LYS A 15 19.43 -4.87 12.71
C LYS A 15 19.81 -6.27 13.19
N LEU A 16 18.85 -7.20 13.27
CA LEU A 16 19.13 -8.61 13.60
C LEU A 16 20.02 -9.29 12.56
N PHE A 17 20.06 -8.76 11.32
CA PHE A 17 20.83 -9.30 10.21
C PHE A 17 22.01 -8.40 9.82
N GLN A 18 22.40 -7.44 10.65
CA GLN A 18 23.43 -6.46 10.30
C GLN A 18 24.75 -7.14 9.87
N ASP A 19 25.20 -8.17 10.59
CA ASP A 19 26.46 -8.85 10.27
C ASP A 19 26.38 -9.62 8.94
N SER A 20 25.19 -10.06 8.54
CA SER A 20 24.97 -10.71 7.24
C SER A 20 25.22 -9.73 6.08
N PHE A 21 24.85 -8.45 6.22
CA PHE A 21 25.19 -7.43 5.21
C PHE A 21 26.71 -7.25 5.09
N ARG A 22 27.42 -7.20 6.22
CA ARG A 22 28.88 -7.09 6.21
C ARG A 22 29.53 -8.31 5.58
N TRP A 23 29.12 -9.52 5.95
CA TRP A 23 29.70 -10.75 5.41
C TRP A 23 29.47 -10.85 3.90
N LEU A 24 28.26 -10.56 3.42
CA LEU A 24 27.95 -10.60 2.00
C LEU A 24 28.69 -9.50 1.23
N ALA A 25 28.86 -8.31 1.82
CA ALA A 25 29.68 -7.26 1.23
C ALA A 25 31.12 -7.72 0.98
N LEU A 26 31.71 -8.46 1.92
CA LEU A 26 33.09 -8.95 1.83
C LEU A 26 33.28 -10.14 0.86
N THR A 27 32.21 -10.74 0.33
CA THR A 27 32.33 -11.75 -0.73
C THR A 27 32.56 -11.15 -2.11
N GLY A 28 32.48 -9.82 -2.23
CA GLY A 28 32.61 -9.09 -3.48
C GLY A 28 31.31 -8.99 -4.26
N ASN A 29 31.31 -8.09 -5.25
CA ASN A 29 30.18 -7.87 -6.13
C ASN A 29 30.30 -8.79 -7.37
N PRO A 30 29.38 -9.75 -7.58
CA PRO A 30 29.49 -10.71 -8.67
C PRO A 30 29.22 -10.10 -10.05
N GLN A 31 28.60 -8.92 -10.13
CA GLN A 31 28.30 -8.24 -11.39
C GLN A 31 29.50 -7.41 -11.87
N THR A 32 30.22 -6.77 -10.95
CA THR A 32 31.35 -5.89 -11.28
C THR A 32 32.72 -6.57 -11.09
N GLY A 33 32.80 -7.65 -10.32
CA GLY A 33 34.05 -8.31 -9.94
C GLY A 33 34.83 -7.59 -8.83
N GLU A 34 34.27 -6.52 -8.24
CA GLU A 34 34.90 -5.83 -7.11
C GLU A 34 35.00 -6.76 -5.89
N LYS A 35 36.12 -6.67 -5.17
CA LYS A 35 36.37 -7.50 -3.97
C LYS A 35 35.43 -7.20 -2.80
N VAL A 36 34.77 -6.05 -2.83
CA VAL A 36 33.76 -5.63 -1.86
C VAL A 36 32.54 -5.14 -2.61
N ASP A 37 31.37 -5.63 -2.24
CA ASP A 37 30.11 -5.06 -2.68
C ASP A 37 29.82 -3.77 -1.90
N LYS A 38 30.01 -2.64 -2.60
CA LYS A 38 29.87 -1.29 -2.02
C LYS A 38 28.45 -0.98 -1.57
N ASP A 39 27.43 -1.52 -2.24
CA ASP A 39 26.03 -1.27 -1.88
C ASP A 39 25.70 -1.96 -0.56
N LEU A 40 26.06 -3.23 -0.42
CA LEU A 40 25.86 -3.98 0.82
C LEU A 40 26.70 -3.41 1.98
N ALA A 41 27.92 -2.97 1.71
CA ALA A 41 28.75 -2.29 2.71
C ALA A 41 28.12 -0.97 3.16
N ALA A 42 27.64 -0.14 2.23
CA ALA A 42 26.96 1.12 2.56
C ALA A 42 25.68 0.88 3.39
N ILE A 43 24.92 -0.18 3.07
CA ILE A 43 23.73 -0.59 3.83
C ILE A 43 24.11 -1.05 5.24
N TYR A 44 25.17 -1.85 5.39
CA TYR A 44 25.68 -2.23 6.71
C TYR A 44 25.95 -1.00 7.57
N LEU A 45 26.73 -0.05 7.05
CA LEU A 45 27.08 1.18 7.76
C LEU A 45 25.84 1.99 8.16
N GLN A 46 24.81 2.06 7.29
CA GLN A 46 23.55 2.71 7.61
C GLN A 46 22.80 2.00 8.75
N ILE A 47 22.68 0.66 8.70
CA ILE A 47 21.93 -0.13 9.69
C ILE A 47 22.58 -0.02 11.07
N THR A 48 23.91 -0.06 11.13
CA THR A 48 24.70 0.03 12.36
C THR A 48 24.93 1.46 12.82
N ARG A 49 24.61 2.47 12.00
CA ARG A 49 24.94 3.89 12.22
C ARG A 49 26.44 4.12 12.34
N THR A 50 27.23 3.33 11.63
CA THR A 50 28.69 3.46 11.57
C THR A 50 29.04 4.61 10.60
N PRO A 51 29.89 5.58 11.02
CA PRO A 51 30.29 6.69 10.16
C PRO A 51 31.22 6.23 9.03
N GLU A 52 31.30 7.03 7.96
CA GLU A 52 32.20 6.81 6.82
C GLU A 52 33.66 6.65 7.23
N SER A 53 34.11 7.37 8.27
CA SER A 53 35.48 7.30 8.79
C SER A 53 35.91 5.93 9.29
N GLU A 54 34.96 5.03 9.60
CA GLU A 54 35.26 3.67 10.07
C GLU A 54 35.20 2.63 8.94
N SER A 55 34.77 3.00 7.73
CA SER A 55 34.59 2.03 6.64
C SER A 55 35.91 1.44 6.15
N GLU A 56 37.00 2.22 6.16
CA GLU A 56 38.33 1.78 5.71
C GLU A 56 38.82 0.59 6.53
N ALA A 57 38.64 0.65 7.85
CA ALA A 57 39.00 -0.44 8.76
C ALA A 57 38.11 -1.69 8.56
N LEU A 58 36.86 -1.51 8.12
CA LEU A 58 35.89 -2.59 7.97
C LEU A 58 35.96 -3.29 6.62
N PHE A 59 36.26 -2.54 5.56
CA PHE A 59 36.12 -2.97 4.16
C PHE A 59 37.38 -2.70 3.31
N GLY A 60 38.42 -2.09 3.87
CA GLY A 60 39.67 -1.78 3.15
C GLY A 60 39.53 -0.69 2.08
N GLN A 61 38.44 0.10 2.16
CA GLN A 61 38.19 1.25 1.32
C GLN A 61 37.17 2.21 1.97
N THR A 62 37.20 3.46 1.55
CA THR A 62 36.26 4.50 2.01
C THR A 62 34.89 4.31 1.34
N ILE A 63 33.84 4.15 2.14
CA ILE A 63 32.47 3.87 1.72
C ILE A 63 31.53 4.73 2.56
N LYS A 64 30.74 5.56 1.88
CA LYS A 64 29.71 6.39 2.52
C LYS A 64 28.51 5.52 2.95
N PRO A 65 27.96 5.71 4.17
CA PRO A 65 26.74 5.04 4.58
C PRO A 65 25.58 5.30 3.62
N ALA A 66 24.77 4.29 3.36
CA ALA A 66 23.63 4.40 2.47
C ALA A 66 22.62 5.45 2.99
N SER A 67 22.05 6.22 2.07
CA SER A 67 20.86 7.03 2.36
C SER A 67 19.62 6.13 2.45
N LEU A 68 18.55 6.60 3.11
CA LEU A 68 17.29 5.82 3.10
C LEU A 68 16.80 5.68 1.66
N PRO A 69 16.46 4.45 1.21
CA PRO A 69 16.06 4.24 -0.17
C PRO A 69 14.77 5.02 -0.48
N GLN A 70 14.70 5.58 -1.69
CA GLN A 70 13.58 6.39 -2.19
C GLN A 70 12.98 5.73 -3.43
N GLY A 71 11.66 5.85 -3.60
CA GLY A 71 10.95 5.28 -4.73
C GLY A 71 10.02 4.14 -4.33
N ASN A 72 9.84 3.17 -5.22
CA ASN A 72 8.77 2.19 -5.12
C ASN A 72 9.24 0.77 -5.50
N TRP A 73 8.82 -0.24 -4.73
CA TRP A 73 9.18 -1.64 -4.93
C TRP A 73 7.97 -2.57 -4.80
N THR A 74 7.90 -3.56 -5.68
CA THR A 74 6.83 -4.57 -5.73
C THR A 74 7.31 -5.91 -5.19
N PHE A 75 6.52 -6.51 -4.30
CA PHE A 75 6.79 -7.80 -3.69
C PHE A 75 5.53 -8.69 -3.73
N ASN A 76 5.08 -9.05 -4.93
CA ASN A 76 3.85 -9.83 -5.11
C ASN A 76 3.91 -11.25 -4.53
N GLY A 77 5.12 -11.80 -4.29
CA GLY A 77 5.29 -13.02 -3.48
C GLY A 77 4.67 -12.94 -2.07
N GLY A 78 4.49 -11.73 -1.54
CA GLY A 78 3.73 -11.46 -0.32
C GLY A 78 2.51 -10.54 -0.52
N ALA A 79 2.08 -10.33 -1.78
CA ALA A 79 1.01 -9.43 -2.19
C ALA A 79 1.13 -8.02 -1.59
N PHE A 80 2.34 -7.46 -1.60
CA PHE A 80 2.59 -6.13 -1.04
C PHE A 80 3.50 -5.27 -1.91
N GLY A 81 3.44 -3.97 -1.67
CA GLY A 81 4.34 -2.97 -2.21
C GLY A 81 4.92 -2.09 -1.10
N ILE A 82 6.07 -1.50 -1.39
CA ILE A 82 6.72 -0.53 -0.53
C ILE A 82 6.91 0.76 -1.32
N HIS A 83 6.35 1.85 -0.81
CA HIS A 83 6.62 3.20 -1.30
C HIS A 83 7.45 3.96 -0.26
N ARG A 84 8.52 4.64 -0.67
CA ARG A 84 9.38 5.41 0.23
C ARG A 84 9.54 6.83 -0.28
N PHE A 85 9.32 7.76 0.64
CA PHE A 85 9.50 9.18 0.41
C PHE A 85 10.04 9.81 1.68
N SER A 86 11.16 10.53 1.57
CA SER A 86 11.88 11.09 2.71
C SER A 86 12.23 9.99 3.73
N ASP A 87 11.92 10.17 5.00
CA ASP A 87 12.13 9.19 6.06
C ASP A 87 10.99 8.16 6.18
N LYS A 88 9.90 8.30 5.42
CA LYS A 88 8.73 7.45 5.53
C LYS A 88 8.77 6.25 4.60
N MET A 89 8.31 5.13 5.13
CA MET A 89 8.01 3.91 4.40
C MET A 89 6.52 3.63 4.49
N VAL A 90 5.85 3.52 3.34
CA VAL A 90 4.47 3.05 3.23
C VAL A 90 4.49 1.59 2.83
N THR A 91 3.89 0.72 3.66
CA THR A 91 3.67 -0.68 3.33
C THR A 91 2.22 -0.86 2.92
N LEU A 92 1.99 -1.23 1.67
CA LEU A 92 0.67 -1.55 1.13
C LEU A 92 0.54 -3.05 0.99
N LYS A 93 -0.40 -3.67 1.70
CA LYS A 93 -0.50 -5.14 1.75
C LYS A 93 -1.92 -5.65 1.52
N ALA A 94 -2.02 -6.52 0.52
CA ALA A 94 -3.17 -7.35 0.24
C ALA A 94 -2.89 -8.81 0.62
N TYR A 95 -3.84 -9.66 0.24
CA TYR A 95 -3.68 -11.10 0.18
C TYR A 95 -4.51 -11.63 -0.98
N ASN A 96 -4.29 -12.88 -1.37
CA ASN A 96 -4.96 -13.52 -2.50
C ASN A 96 -4.99 -15.05 -2.29
N SER A 97 -5.22 -15.83 -3.34
CA SER A 97 -5.19 -17.30 -3.24
C SER A 97 -3.79 -17.87 -2.96
N ASN A 98 -2.72 -17.17 -3.37
CA ASN A 98 -1.33 -17.58 -3.18
C ASN A 98 -0.65 -17.00 -1.92
N VAL A 99 -1.21 -15.95 -1.34
CA VAL A 99 -0.69 -15.26 -0.16
C VAL A 99 -1.77 -15.24 0.91
N TRP A 100 -1.50 -15.79 2.09
CA TRP A 100 -2.45 -15.75 3.21
C TRP A 100 -2.54 -14.34 3.82
N SER A 101 -3.73 -14.01 4.31
CA SER A 101 -4.08 -12.73 4.94
C SER A 101 -3.33 -12.50 6.26
N SER A 102 -3.23 -13.53 7.08
CA SER A 102 -2.58 -13.51 8.38
C SER A 102 -2.23 -14.94 8.79
N GLU A 103 -1.15 -15.11 9.53
CA GLU A 103 -0.88 -16.35 10.24
C GLU A 103 -1.41 -16.21 11.67
N ILE A 104 -2.36 -17.05 12.06
CA ILE A 104 -2.99 -17.07 13.38
C ILE A 104 -2.82 -18.45 13.97
N TYR A 105 -2.26 -18.55 15.19
CA TYR A 105 -2.11 -19.80 15.94
C TYR A 105 -2.98 -19.78 17.21
N TYR A 106 -2.95 -20.85 18.00
CA TYR A 106 -3.72 -20.98 19.25
C TYR A 106 -3.56 -19.79 20.20
N ALA A 107 -2.32 -19.29 20.32
CA ALA A 107 -1.95 -18.19 21.20
C ALA A 107 -1.05 -17.15 20.49
N ASP A 108 -1.27 -16.94 19.19
CA ASP A 108 -0.61 -15.87 18.44
C ASP A 108 -1.58 -15.24 17.44
N ASN A 109 -1.55 -13.91 17.37
CA ASN A 109 -2.26 -13.10 16.37
C ASN A 109 -3.79 -13.34 16.32
N ARG A 110 -4.41 -13.60 17.48
CA ARG A 110 -5.82 -14.03 17.55
C ARG A 110 -6.82 -13.10 16.88
N TYR A 111 -6.51 -11.80 16.82
CA TYR A 111 -7.33 -10.76 16.21
C TYR A 111 -6.80 -10.29 14.84
N GLY A 112 -5.83 -11.00 14.26
CA GLY A 112 -5.09 -10.62 13.05
C GLY A 112 -5.85 -10.69 11.73
N ARG A 113 -7.17 -10.93 11.75
CA ARG A 113 -8.00 -11.14 10.54
C ARG A 113 -7.81 -10.05 9.48
N TYR A 114 -7.65 -8.81 9.91
CA TYR A 114 -7.53 -7.65 9.03
C TYR A 114 -6.07 -7.20 8.81
N GLN A 115 -5.06 -8.05 9.05
CA GLN A 115 -3.65 -7.69 8.89
C GLN A 115 -3.25 -7.33 7.45
N SER A 116 -3.98 -7.88 6.47
CA SER A 116 -3.71 -7.67 5.02
C SER A 116 -4.95 -7.24 4.24
N HIS A 117 -5.93 -6.61 4.89
CA HIS A 117 -7.22 -6.25 4.29
C HIS A 117 -7.14 -4.97 3.43
N GLY A 118 -6.15 -4.90 2.55
CA GLY A 118 -5.77 -3.69 1.85
C GLY A 118 -5.17 -2.66 2.80
N ALA A 119 -4.28 -3.11 3.69
CA ALA A 119 -3.65 -2.27 4.70
C ALA A 119 -2.66 -1.30 4.04
N VAL A 120 -2.63 -0.06 4.51
CA VAL A 120 -1.72 0.99 4.06
C VAL A 120 -1.09 1.61 5.31
N GLN A 121 0.08 1.09 5.70
CA GLN A 121 0.75 1.52 6.92
C GLN A 121 1.91 2.45 6.60
N VAL A 122 1.85 3.67 7.14
CA VAL A 122 2.93 4.65 7.07
C VAL A 122 3.81 4.53 8.31
N LEU A 123 5.12 4.40 8.13
CA LEU A 123 6.12 4.33 9.19
C LEU A 123 7.26 5.30 8.91
N PRO A 124 7.43 6.36 9.72
CA PRO A 124 8.67 7.12 9.78
C PRO A 124 9.86 6.23 10.18
N TYR A 125 11.07 6.65 9.80
CA TYR A 125 12.28 5.93 10.19
C TYR A 125 12.52 6.04 11.70
N GLY A 126 12.48 4.91 12.40
CA GLY A 126 12.73 4.89 13.84
C GLY A 126 11.99 3.76 14.56
N SER A 127 11.84 3.95 15.88
CA SER A 127 11.14 3.00 16.74
C SER A 127 9.64 3.10 16.57
N GLN A 128 9.00 2.04 16.07
CA GLN A 128 7.54 1.94 15.95
C GLN A 128 6.84 2.13 17.32
N LYS A 129 7.46 1.63 18.40
CA LYS A 129 6.93 1.76 19.76
C LYS A 129 6.87 3.22 20.21
N GLU A 130 7.93 3.99 19.97
CA GLU A 130 8.02 5.39 20.43
C GLU A 130 7.00 6.31 19.74
N ILE A 131 6.60 5.96 18.52
CA ILE A 131 5.58 6.68 17.76
C ILE A 131 4.17 6.10 17.96
N GLY A 132 3.95 5.23 18.94
CA GLY A 132 2.62 4.78 19.32
C GLY A 132 2.07 3.60 18.51
N PHE A 133 2.88 2.88 17.72
CA PHE A 133 2.48 1.56 17.21
C PHE A 133 2.73 0.50 18.29
N THR A 134 1.88 0.51 19.30
CA THR A 134 1.89 -0.44 20.42
C THR A 134 0.62 -1.27 20.43
N GLN A 135 0.71 -2.45 21.05
CA GLN A 135 -0.42 -3.37 21.14
C GLN A 135 -1.48 -2.94 22.16
N ASP A 136 -1.05 -2.29 23.25
CA ASP A 136 -1.95 -1.93 24.32
C ASP A 136 -2.99 -0.91 23.81
N GLY A 137 -4.26 -1.20 24.09
CA GLY A 137 -5.38 -0.42 23.58
C GLY A 137 -5.60 -0.45 22.06
N TRP A 138 -4.84 -1.21 21.26
CA TRP A 138 -4.98 -1.21 19.80
C TRP A 138 -6.32 -1.77 19.32
N ASP A 139 -7.09 -1.02 18.52
CA ASP A 139 -8.28 -1.54 17.88
C ASP A 139 -7.91 -2.37 16.64
N TRP A 140 -8.01 -3.68 16.79
CA TRP A 140 -7.70 -4.67 15.76
C TRP A 140 -8.62 -4.61 14.53
N ASN A 141 -9.77 -3.92 14.61
CA ASN A 141 -10.62 -3.66 13.46
C ASN A 141 -10.08 -2.51 12.59
N ARG A 142 -9.27 -1.62 13.17
CA ARG A 142 -8.85 -0.35 12.57
C ARG A 142 -7.37 -0.33 12.21
N ASN A 143 -6.93 -1.35 11.48
CA ASN A 143 -5.59 -1.30 10.91
C ASN A 143 -5.54 -0.21 9.81
N PRO A 144 -4.51 0.66 9.78
CA PRO A 144 -4.42 1.75 8.80
C PRO A 144 -4.64 1.28 7.35
N GLY A 145 -5.49 2.01 6.61
CA GLY A 145 -5.84 1.75 5.21
C GLY A 145 -6.89 0.66 4.99
N THR A 146 -7.14 -0.24 5.95
CA THR A 146 -8.06 -1.37 5.75
C THR A 146 -9.51 -0.94 5.66
N THR A 147 -10.33 -1.69 4.92
CA THR A 147 -11.80 -1.60 4.98
C THR A 147 -12.32 -2.82 5.73
N THR A 148 -13.03 -2.66 6.83
CA THR A 148 -13.38 -3.76 7.75
C THR A 148 -14.81 -3.64 8.25
N ILE A 149 -15.35 -4.73 8.78
CA ILE A 149 -16.55 -4.69 9.62
C ILE A 149 -16.04 -4.51 11.05
N HIS A 150 -16.51 -3.50 11.78
CA HIS A 150 -16.06 -3.23 13.14
C HIS A 150 -16.74 -4.19 14.13
N LEU A 151 -15.98 -5.20 14.57
CA LEU A 151 -16.48 -6.31 15.35
C LEU A 151 -16.04 -6.22 16.82
N PRO A 152 -16.88 -6.69 17.77
CA PRO A 152 -16.41 -7.07 19.10
C PRO A 152 -15.28 -8.09 18.99
N LEU A 153 -14.29 -8.04 19.89
CA LEU A 153 -13.12 -8.93 19.83
C LEU A 153 -13.48 -10.43 19.84
N ALA A 154 -14.58 -10.82 20.48
CA ALA A 154 -15.08 -12.20 20.45
C ALA A 154 -15.49 -12.66 19.04
N GLU A 155 -16.04 -11.76 18.23
CA GLU A 155 -16.42 -12.01 16.84
C GLU A 155 -15.22 -11.85 15.89
N LEU A 156 -14.26 -10.99 16.23
CA LEU A 156 -13.03 -10.82 15.46
C LEU A 156 -12.06 -11.98 15.65
N ASP A 157 -11.98 -12.57 16.85
CA ASP A 157 -11.12 -13.73 17.15
C ASP A 157 -11.36 -14.83 16.11
N SER A 158 -10.26 -15.39 15.61
CA SER A 158 -10.29 -16.45 14.62
C SER A 158 -11.27 -17.56 15.03
N PRO A 159 -12.15 -18.01 14.12
CA PRO A 159 -13.08 -19.10 14.40
C PRO A 159 -12.37 -20.44 14.59
N ASN A 160 -11.11 -20.57 14.15
CA ASN A 160 -10.31 -21.77 14.35
C ASN A 160 -9.54 -21.66 15.69
N PRO A 161 -9.69 -22.61 16.62
CA PRO A 161 -8.99 -22.59 17.90
C PRO A 161 -7.48 -22.76 17.75
N HIS A 162 -7.00 -23.44 16.71
CA HIS A 162 -5.57 -23.67 16.47
C HIS A 162 -5.05 -22.72 15.39
N THR A 163 -4.76 -23.24 14.19
CA THR A 163 -4.09 -22.51 13.12
C THR A 163 -5.07 -22.12 12.02
N LEU A 164 -5.06 -20.84 11.65
CA LEU A 164 -5.72 -20.32 10.46
C LEU A 164 -4.75 -19.45 9.66
N MET A 165 -4.55 -19.81 8.39
CA MET A 165 -3.82 -19.02 7.40
C MET A 165 -4.74 -18.77 6.21
N LEU A 166 -5.77 -17.95 6.42
CA LEU A 166 -6.83 -17.72 5.44
C LEU A 166 -6.25 -17.12 4.15
N ARG A 167 -6.53 -17.77 3.03
CA ARG A 167 -6.29 -17.29 1.67
C ARG A 167 -7.61 -16.83 1.05
N GLY A 168 -7.54 -15.98 0.05
CA GLY A 168 -8.71 -15.64 -0.77
C GLY A 168 -8.94 -16.70 -1.84
N ASP A 169 -10.07 -16.61 -2.54
CA ASP A 169 -10.38 -17.52 -3.65
C ASP A 169 -9.85 -17.02 -4.99
N GLN A 170 -9.49 -15.74 -5.07
CA GLN A 170 -9.03 -15.09 -6.29
C GLN A 170 -7.52 -14.78 -6.22
N PRO A 171 -6.77 -14.94 -7.32
CA PRO A 171 -5.33 -14.67 -7.33
C PRO A 171 -4.98 -13.19 -7.54
N PHE A 172 -5.88 -12.40 -8.13
CA PHE A 172 -5.62 -11.00 -8.44
C PHE A 172 -5.73 -10.10 -7.19
N SER A 173 -4.61 -9.83 -6.53
CA SER A 173 -4.41 -8.71 -5.59
C SER A 173 -2.93 -8.57 -5.26
N GLY A 174 -2.41 -7.35 -5.25
CA GLY A 174 -0.99 -7.06 -5.05
C GLY A 174 -0.64 -5.65 -5.49
N HIS A 175 0.52 -5.49 -6.12
CA HIS A 175 1.10 -4.18 -6.41
C HIS A 175 1.88 -4.18 -7.74
N SER A 176 2.06 -3.01 -8.33
CA SER A 176 2.93 -2.78 -9.49
C SER A 176 3.85 -1.59 -9.23
N SER A 177 4.91 -1.47 -10.02
CA SER A 177 5.85 -0.35 -9.98
C SER A 177 6.07 0.20 -11.39
N LEU A 178 6.42 1.47 -11.48
CA LEU A 178 6.81 2.18 -12.70
C LEU A 178 8.09 2.96 -12.44
N ALA A 179 9.13 2.69 -13.23
CA ALA A 179 10.44 3.33 -13.18
C ALA A 179 11.11 3.29 -11.80
N GLY A 180 10.75 2.32 -10.95
CA GLY A 180 11.19 2.23 -9.56
C GLY A 180 10.81 3.42 -8.68
N LYS A 181 9.85 4.26 -9.10
CA LYS A 181 9.50 5.53 -8.44
C LYS A 181 8.04 5.63 -8.03
N TYR A 182 7.14 5.12 -8.86
CA TYR A 182 5.71 5.20 -8.66
C TYR A 182 5.13 3.81 -8.55
N GLY A 183 4.04 3.66 -7.80
CA GLY A 183 3.38 2.38 -7.65
C GLY A 183 1.87 2.46 -7.87
N MET A 184 1.28 1.28 -8.00
CA MET A 184 -0.15 1.10 -7.97
C MET A 184 -0.48 -0.17 -7.19
N PHE A 185 -1.16 -0.02 -6.06
CA PHE A 185 -1.68 -1.11 -5.25
C PHE A 185 -3.11 -1.47 -5.65
N ALA A 186 -3.44 -2.76 -5.62
CA ALA A 186 -4.78 -3.27 -5.89
C ALA A 186 -5.17 -4.43 -4.95
N PHE A 187 -6.37 -4.33 -4.38
CA PHE A 187 -6.98 -5.38 -3.57
C PHE A 187 -8.42 -5.61 -4.01
N LYS A 188 -8.66 -6.82 -4.53
CA LYS A 188 -9.96 -7.37 -4.91
C LYS A 188 -10.42 -8.30 -3.80
N PHE A 189 -11.25 -7.79 -2.90
CA PHE A 189 -11.72 -8.54 -1.75
C PHE A 189 -13.12 -9.07 -1.97
N ASP A 190 -13.25 -10.38 -1.83
CA ASP A 190 -14.52 -11.07 -1.67
C ASP A 190 -14.35 -12.00 -0.45
N ALA A 191 -15.23 -11.87 0.54
CA ALA A 191 -15.12 -12.60 1.79
C ALA A 191 -15.34 -14.11 1.60
N PRO A 192 -14.61 -14.96 2.35
CA PRO A 192 -14.85 -16.40 2.30
C PRO A 192 -16.18 -16.77 2.97
N SER A 193 -16.74 -17.91 2.56
CA SER A 193 -17.82 -18.56 3.29
C SER A 193 -17.28 -19.34 4.49
N MET A 194 -17.12 -18.68 5.64
CA MET A 194 -16.55 -19.27 6.87
C MET A 194 -17.23 -18.70 8.14
N PRO A 195 -17.34 -19.46 9.25
CA PRO A 195 -17.85 -18.92 10.51
C PRO A 195 -17.17 -17.62 10.94
N LYS A 196 -17.95 -16.68 11.46
CA LYS A 196 -17.54 -15.31 11.85
C LYS A 196 -17.10 -14.40 10.70
N PHE A 197 -17.15 -14.84 9.44
CA PHE A 197 -16.99 -13.97 8.27
C PHE A 197 -18.36 -13.69 7.66
N ASP A 198 -18.63 -12.43 7.32
CA ASP A 198 -19.79 -12.08 6.50
C ASP A 198 -19.43 -12.38 5.04
N SER A 199 -19.94 -13.49 4.50
CA SER A 199 -19.63 -13.97 3.15
C SER A 199 -20.15 -13.04 2.03
N SER A 200 -21.02 -12.09 2.36
CA SER A 200 -21.45 -11.06 1.42
C SER A 200 -20.50 -9.87 1.35
N PHE A 201 -19.46 -9.81 2.19
CA PHE A 201 -18.57 -8.67 2.26
C PHE A 201 -17.63 -8.61 1.05
N THR A 202 -17.76 -7.57 0.25
CA THR A 202 -16.89 -7.27 -0.89
C THR A 202 -16.26 -5.89 -0.75
N ALA A 203 -15.10 -5.69 -1.37
CA ALA A 203 -14.52 -4.37 -1.60
C ALA A 203 -13.54 -4.41 -2.79
N ARG A 204 -13.40 -3.29 -3.49
CA ARG A 204 -12.32 -3.02 -4.45
C ARG A 204 -11.55 -1.84 -3.92
N LYS A 205 -10.25 -2.01 -3.67
CA LYS A 205 -9.40 -0.99 -3.04
C LYS A 205 -8.14 -0.81 -3.87
N THR A 206 -7.76 0.44 -4.10
CA THR A 206 -6.49 0.76 -4.77
C THR A 206 -5.80 1.93 -4.11
N ALA A 207 -4.50 2.05 -4.34
CA ALA A 207 -3.74 3.26 -4.07
C ALA A 207 -2.80 3.53 -5.24
N LEU A 208 -2.80 4.76 -5.76
CA LEU A 208 -1.75 5.23 -6.67
C LEU A 208 -0.71 5.96 -5.82
N GLU A 209 0.54 5.51 -5.84
CA GLU A 209 1.62 6.11 -5.05
C GLU A 209 2.57 6.92 -5.94
N THR A 210 2.58 8.25 -5.74
CA THR A 210 3.42 9.19 -6.51
C THR A 210 4.08 10.21 -5.60
N GLU A 211 5.42 10.23 -5.58
CA GLU A 211 6.20 11.16 -4.75
C GLU A 211 5.73 11.13 -3.28
N ASN A 212 5.28 12.26 -2.73
CA ASN A 212 4.77 12.36 -1.37
C ASN A 212 3.24 12.13 -1.26
N ARG A 213 2.56 11.73 -2.34
CA ARG A 213 1.10 11.60 -2.42
C ARG A 213 0.67 10.16 -2.65
N LEU A 214 -0.41 9.76 -2.00
CA LEU A 214 -1.14 8.54 -2.32
C LEU A 214 -2.61 8.86 -2.54
N VAL A 215 -3.16 8.47 -3.68
CA VAL A 215 -4.60 8.58 -3.96
C VAL A 215 -5.26 7.25 -3.67
N LEU A 216 -6.12 7.18 -2.65
CA LEU A 216 -6.74 5.93 -2.22
C LEU A 216 -8.21 5.89 -2.63
N LEU A 217 -8.57 4.84 -3.37
CA LEU A 217 -9.91 4.63 -3.88
C LEU A 217 -10.52 3.36 -3.28
N GLY A 218 -11.83 3.41 -3.03
CA GLY A 218 -12.65 2.26 -2.67
C GLY A 218 -13.95 2.27 -3.44
N SER A 219 -14.36 1.11 -3.94
CA SER A 219 -15.67 0.90 -4.56
C SER A 219 -16.23 -0.48 -4.25
N ASN A 220 -17.50 -0.70 -4.57
CA ASN A 220 -18.20 -1.98 -4.39
C ASN A 220 -18.07 -2.50 -2.94
N ILE A 221 -18.07 -1.58 -1.96
CA ILE A 221 -18.04 -1.91 -0.54
C ILE A 221 -19.46 -2.28 -0.14
N SER A 222 -19.70 -3.58 -0.02
CA SER A 222 -21.04 -4.14 0.19
C SER A 222 -20.99 -5.24 1.23
N ASN A 223 -21.98 -5.35 2.10
CA ASN A 223 -22.23 -6.54 2.93
C ASN A 223 -23.66 -6.55 3.46
N SER A 224 -24.03 -7.65 4.12
CA SER A 224 -25.39 -7.91 4.58
C SER A 224 -25.59 -7.64 6.08
N THR A 225 -24.52 -7.41 6.85
CA THR A 225 -24.62 -7.23 8.30
C THR A 225 -25.34 -5.95 8.70
N THR A 226 -26.43 -6.11 9.44
CA THR A 226 -27.18 -5.02 10.09
C THR A 226 -26.71 -4.75 11.52
N LYS A 227 -25.78 -5.55 12.05
CA LYS A 227 -25.32 -5.49 13.44
C LYS A 227 -24.17 -4.51 13.62
N TYR A 228 -23.19 -4.59 12.72
CA TYR A 228 -21.88 -3.95 12.87
C TYR A 228 -21.62 -2.97 11.71
N PRO A 229 -20.99 -1.82 11.96
CA PRO A 229 -20.68 -0.87 10.90
C PRO A 229 -19.49 -1.36 10.05
N THR A 230 -19.43 -0.89 8.82
CA THR A 230 -18.30 -1.05 7.90
C THR A 230 -17.52 0.25 7.86
N GLU A 231 -16.20 0.16 7.95
CA GLU A 231 -15.31 1.31 8.15
C GLU A 231 -14.09 1.20 7.24
N THR A 232 -13.53 2.34 6.81
CA THR A 232 -12.18 2.40 6.23
C THR A 232 -11.28 3.24 7.12
N THR A 233 -10.23 2.66 7.69
CA THR A 233 -9.36 3.40 8.62
C THR A 233 -8.37 4.30 7.88
N LEU A 234 -8.29 5.56 8.28
CA LEU A 234 -7.29 6.51 7.79
C LEU A 234 -5.97 6.32 8.55
N PHE A 235 -6.03 6.39 9.89
CA PHE A 235 -4.89 6.13 10.77
C PHE A 235 -5.35 5.66 12.15
N GLN A 236 -4.42 5.03 12.87
CA GLN A 236 -4.52 4.72 14.29
C GLN A 236 -3.11 4.70 14.87
N HIS A 237 -2.90 5.38 16.00
CA HIS A 237 -1.67 5.30 16.79
C HIS A 237 -1.94 5.68 18.25
N GLY A 238 -1.12 5.15 19.16
CA GLY A 238 -1.08 5.60 20.55
C GLY A 238 -0.62 7.05 20.66
N ILE A 239 -1.15 7.75 21.66
CA ILE A 239 -0.75 9.12 21.98
C ILE A 239 0.52 9.04 22.82
N THR A 240 1.65 9.49 22.26
CA THR A 240 2.96 9.51 22.92
C THR A 240 3.59 10.89 22.81
N ASP A 241 4.69 11.16 23.53
CA ASP A 241 5.41 12.44 23.40
C ASP A 241 5.83 12.74 21.95
N LYS A 242 6.18 11.72 21.16
CA LYS A 242 6.55 11.86 19.75
C LYS A 242 5.36 11.93 18.79
N ALA A 243 4.14 11.62 19.25
CA ALA A 243 2.92 11.55 18.44
C ALA A 243 1.70 12.16 19.16
N HIS A 244 1.89 13.27 19.89
CA HIS A 244 0.88 13.81 20.78
C HIS A 244 -0.12 14.75 20.10
N ALA A 245 0.28 15.43 19.01
CA ALA A 245 -0.55 16.42 18.33
C ALA A 245 -1.36 15.80 17.18
N LEU A 246 -2.59 16.26 17.02
CA LEU A 246 -3.45 16.01 15.87
C LEU A 246 -3.79 17.37 15.27
N TRP A 247 -3.80 17.51 13.95
CA TRP A 247 -4.39 18.68 13.31
C TRP A 247 -5.71 18.32 12.64
N VAL A 248 -6.71 19.20 12.77
CA VAL A 248 -7.99 19.08 12.05
C VAL A 248 -8.35 20.45 11.49
N ASN A 249 -8.38 20.58 10.16
CA ASN A 249 -8.72 21.83 9.47
C ASN A 249 -7.96 23.07 10.00
N GLY A 250 -6.65 22.93 10.22
CA GLY A 250 -5.78 24.02 10.70
C GLY A 250 -5.77 24.20 12.21
N GLU A 251 -6.64 23.53 12.95
CA GLU A 251 -6.66 23.55 14.42
C GLU A 251 -5.73 22.49 15.00
N ARG A 252 -4.86 22.89 15.92
CA ARG A 252 -3.96 21.97 16.66
C ARG A 252 -4.68 21.40 17.87
N ILE A 253 -4.97 20.11 17.84
CA ILE A 253 -5.69 19.37 18.88
C ILE A 253 -4.71 18.59 19.76
N THR A 254 -4.68 18.95 21.04
CA THR A 254 -4.02 18.15 22.11
C THR A 254 -5.01 17.70 23.19
N ALA A 255 -6.23 18.24 23.18
CA ALA A 255 -7.29 17.90 24.13
C ALA A 255 -7.61 16.40 24.13
N PHE A 256 -8.03 15.90 25.30
CA PHE A 256 -8.40 14.52 25.51
C PHE A 256 -9.47 14.42 26.61
N PRO A 257 -10.61 13.75 26.38
CA PRO A 257 -11.02 13.14 25.11
C PRO A 257 -11.33 14.20 24.04
N TYR A 258 -11.36 13.78 22.78
CA TYR A 258 -11.76 14.61 21.65
C TYR A 258 -12.50 13.77 20.62
N GLN A 259 -13.54 14.31 19.99
CA GLN A 259 -14.20 13.72 18.83
C GLN A 259 -14.62 14.79 17.84
N ARG A 260 -14.61 14.45 16.54
CA ARG A 260 -15.17 15.30 15.49
C ARG A 260 -15.61 14.46 14.29
N THR A 261 -16.77 14.78 13.75
CA THR A 261 -17.23 14.27 12.45
C THR A 261 -16.50 14.97 11.32
N LEU A 262 -16.20 14.23 10.26
CA LEU A 262 -15.48 14.71 9.08
C LEU A 262 -16.36 14.54 7.82
N GLY A 263 -16.23 15.46 6.88
CA GLY A 263 -16.85 15.41 5.56
C GLY A 263 -15.88 15.72 4.43
N GLU A 264 -16.42 15.81 3.22
CA GLU A 264 -15.66 16.20 2.03
C GLU A 264 -14.98 17.57 2.21
N GLY A 265 -13.71 17.65 1.84
CA GLY A 265 -12.90 18.85 1.96
C GLY A 265 -12.34 19.10 3.36
N ASP A 266 -12.70 18.29 4.36
CA ASP A 266 -11.99 18.27 5.64
C ASP A 266 -10.64 17.57 5.51
N TRP A 267 -9.67 18.03 6.29
CA TRP A 267 -8.35 17.43 6.32
C TRP A 267 -7.78 17.29 7.73
N LEU A 268 -6.90 16.31 7.89
CA LEU A 268 -6.21 15.98 9.13
C LEU A 268 -4.70 15.90 8.92
N ILE A 269 -3.93 16.05 10.00
CA ILE A 269 -2.53 15.62 10.08
C ILE A 269 -2.37 14.79 11.36
N ASP A 270 -1.94 13.54 11.22
CA ASP A 270 -1.71 12.64 12.35
C ASP A 270 -0.47 13.00 13.18
N GLY A 271 -0.23 12.25 14.27
CA GLY A 271 0.92 12.46 15.14
C GLY A 271 2.28 12.18 14.48
N HIS A 272 2.30 11.70 13.22
CA HIS A 272 3.51 11.38 12.47
C HIS A 272 3.71 12.34 11.29
N GLY A 273 2.91 13.41 11.18
CA GLY A 273 3.01 14.38 10.08
C GLY A 273 2.47 13.87 8.74
N THR A 274 1.61 12.85 8.76
CA THR A 274 0.91 12.36 7.56
C THR A 274 -0.42 13.08 7.44
N GLY A 275 -0.66 13.71 6.29
CA GLY A 275 -1.88 14.45 5.97
C GLY A 275 -2.92 13.57 5.30
N TYR A 276 -4.19 13.85 5.55
CA TYR A 276 -5.34 13.16 4.97
C TYR A 276 -6.35 14.21 4.53
N LEU A 277 -6.70 14.27 3.24
CA LEU A 277 -7.78 15.10 2.71
C LEU A 277 -8.91 14.19 2.22
N LEU A 278 -10.10 14.36 2.79
CA LEU A 278 -11.30 13.63 2.37
C LEU A 278 -11.87 14.26 1.11
N THR A 279 -12.18 13.44 0.11
CA THR A 279 -12.69 13.90 -1.19
C THR A 279 -13.91 13.09 -1.63
N ALA A 280 -14.62 13.58 -2.65
CA ALA A 280 -15.72 12.89 -3.33
C ALA A 280 -16.78 12.32 -2.38
N GLY A 281 -17.33 13.18 -1.50
CA GLY A 281 -18.39 12.82 -0.58
C GLY A 281 -17.99 11.94 0.61
N ALA A 282 -16.71 11.64 0.81
CA ALA A 282 -16.24 10.83 1.93
C ALA A 282 -16.65 11.45 3.27
N LYS A 283 -17.13 10.59 4.18
CA LYS A 283 -17.56 10.96 5.54
C LYS A 283 -16.86 10.08 6.56
N GLY A 284 -16.52 10.65 7.70
CA GLY A 284 -15.78 9.93 8.71
C GLY A 284 -15.84 10.55 10.08
N GLU A 285 -14.99 10.06 10.96
CA GLU A 285 -14.84 10.53 12.31
C GLU A 285 -13.37 10.46 12.72
N VAL A 286 -12.96 11.40 13.56
CA VAL A 286 -11.68 11.36 14.27
C VAL A 286 -11.93 11.41 15.77
N ARG A 287 -11.17 10.62 16.52
CA ARG A 287 -11.20 10.58 17.98
C ARG A 287 -9.81 10.57 18.59
N ARG A 288 -9.73 11.17 19.76
CA ARG A 288 -8.69 10.93 20.77
C ARG A 288 -9.42 10.37 21.99
N GLN A 289 -9.22 9.09 22.29
CA GLN A 289 -10.01 8.39 23.31
C GLN A 289 -9.18 7.35 24.04
N HIS A 290 -9.59 7.05 25.27
CA HIS A 290 -9.10 5.88 26.00
C HIS A 290 -9.73 4.63 25.37
N GLN A 291 -8.92 3.63 25.05
CA GLN A 291 -9.35 2.46 24.30
C GLN A 291 -8.93 1.19 25.02
N VAL A 292 -9.91 0.31 25.24
CA VAL A 292 -9.70 -1.05 25.76
C VAL A 292 -9.62 -2.01 24.58
N SER A 293 -8.67 -2.93 24.65
CA SER A 293 -8.46 -4.01 23.69
C SER A 293 -8.03 -5.28 24.41
N ALA A 294 -7.40 -6.21 23.69
CA ALA A 294 -6.79 -7.40 24.27
C ALA A 294 -5.49 -7.77 23.57
N ASN A 295 -4.63 -8.44 24.33
CA ASN A 295 -3.37 -8.98 23.85
C ASN A 295 -3.60 -10.12 22.84
N ASN A 296 -2.90 -10.08 21.70
CA ASN A 296 -3.02 -11.02 20.59
C ASN A 296 -2.67 -12.47 20.94
N LYS A 297 -1.93 -12.70 22.03
CA LYS A 297 -1.51 -14.04 22.47
C LYS A 297 -2.38 -14.55 23.59
N THR A 298 -2.51 -13.76 24.66
CA THR A 298 -3.15 -14.20 25.91
C THR A 298 -4.63 -13.85 25.99
N ARG A 299 -5.13 -13.00 25.08
CA ARG A 299 -6.49 -12.41 25.12
C ARG A 299 -6.80 -11.62 26.40
N LYS A 300 -5.79 -11.34 27.23
CA LYS A 300 -5.94 -10.51 28.42
C LYS A 300 -6.24 -9.08 28.00
N PRO A 301 -7.12 -8.36 28.74
CA PRO A 301 -7.40 -6.95 28.46
C PRO A 301 -6.13 -6.11 28.44
N THR A 302 -6.10 -5.12 27.55
CA THR A 302 -5.08 -4.08 27.47
C THR A 302 -5.76 -2.74 27.25
N GLU A 303 -5.08 -1.64 27.54
CA GLU A 303 -5.66 -0.31 27.37
C GLU A 303 -4.58 0.73 27.04
N ALA A 304 -4.95 1.76 26.31
CA ALA A 304 -4.10 2.91 26.00
C ALA A 304 -4.94 4.09 25.50
N ASP A 305 -4.34 5.27 25.48
CA ASP A 305 -4.92 6.45 24.86
C ASP A 305 -4.53 6.49 23.37
N ILE A 306 -5.53 6.56 22.50
CA ILE A 306 -5.37 6.36 21.05
C ILE A 306 -5.90 7.58 20.29
N SER A 307 -5.16 7.97 19.25
CA SER A 307 -5.63 8.87 18.19
C SER A 307 -6.01 8.02 16.97
N VAL A 308 -7.23 8.16 16.48
CA VAL A 308 -7.78 7.30 15.42
C VAL A 308 -8.75 8.06 14.54
N ALA A 309 -8.68 7.85 13.23
CA ALA A 309 -9.65 8.37 12.27
C ALA A 309 -10.04 7.32 11.24
N TRP A 310 -11.30 7.33 10.84
CA TRP A 310 -11.86 6.38 9.87
C TRP A 310 -13.00 7.00 9.08
N LEU A 311 -13.23 6.47 7.88
CA LEU A 311 -14.40 6.72 7.06
C LEU A 311 -15.51 5.74 7.44
N SER A 312 -16.76 6.21 7.47
CA SER A 312 -17.92 5.40 7.83
C SER A 312 -18.73 5.04 6.60
N HIS A 313 -18.98 3.74 6.40
CA HIS A 313 -19.85 3.21 5.35
C HIS A 313 -21.22 2.77 5.90
N GLY A 314 -21.47 2.99 7.20
CA GLY A 314 -22.69 2.54 7.87
C GLY A 314 -22.77 1.02 8.02
N LYS A 315 -23.98 0.53 8.32
CA LYS A 315 -24.28 -0.91 8.39
C LYS A 315 -24.92 -1.34 7.08
N LYS A 316 -24.68 -2.58 6.65
CA LYS A 316 -25.19 -3.13 5.39
C LYS A 316 -24.99 -2.16 4.21
N PRO A 317 -23.75 -1.66 3.97
CA PRO A 317 -23.51 -0.83 2.81
C PRO A 317 -23.87 -1.60 1.53
N GLN A 318 -24.30 -0.86 0.52
CA GLN A 318 -24.52 -1.37 -0.83
C GLN A 318 -23.79 -0.44 -1.79
N ASP A 319 -22.77 -1.00 -2.45
CA ASP A 319 -21.91 -0.34 -3.41
C ASP A 319 -21.33 0.99 -2.87
N ALA A 320 -21.01 1.00 -1.57
CA ALA A 320 -20.39 2.15 -0.95
C ALA A 320 -18.97 2.36 -1.50
N GLU A 321 -18.54 3.61 -1.45
CA GLU A 321 -17.28 4.06 -2.03
C GLU A 321 -16.53 4.97 -1.06
N TYR A 322 -15.23 5.13 -1.30
CA TYR A 322 -14.47 6.23 -0.71
C TYR A 322 -13.43 6.77 -1.68
N GLU A 323 -13.01 7.99 -1.40
CA GLU A 323 -11.86 8.63 -2.00
C GLU A 323 -11.17 9.50 -0.94
N TYR A 324 -9.86 9.42 -0.84
CA TYR A 324 -9.08 10.38 -0.07
C TYR A 324 -7.65 10.47 -0.58
N LEU A 325 -7.02 11.61 -0.32
CA LEU A 325 -5.63 11.88 -0.63
C LEU A 325 -4.81 11.84 0.66
N MET A 326 -3.77 11.01 0.67
CA MET A 326 -2.77 10.96 1.72
C MET A 326 -1.52 11.73 1.28
N VAL A 327 -0.94 12.52 2.19
CA VAL A 327 0.28 13.31 1.97
C VAL A 327 1.33 12.97 3.02
N LEU A 328 2.46 12.42 2.61
CA LEU A 328 3.48 11.89 3.52
C LEU A 328 4.24 12.97 4.28
N GLU A 329 4.41 14.18 3.74
CA GLU A 329 5.07 15.29 4.44
C GLU A 329 4.12 16.48 4.57
N ALA A 330 3.10 16.30 5.40
CA ALA A 330 2.06 17.30 5.56
C ALA A 330 2.45 18.37 6.58
N THR A 331 2.16 19.61 6.25
CA THR A 331 2.19 20.74 7.18
C THR A 331 0.80 21.38 7.20
N PRO A 332 0.41 22.09 8.28
CA PRO A 332 -0.87 22.79 8.30
C PRO A 332 -1.04 23.74 7.10
N GLY A 333 0.02 24.45 6.72
CA GLY A 333 0.01 25.34 5.55
C GLY A 333 -0.19 24.60 4.22
N SER A 334 0.55 23.52 3.99
CA SER A 334 0.42 22.75 2.73
C SER A 334 -0.94 22.06 2.61
N MET A 335 -1.48 21.52 3.71
CA MET A 335 -2.81 20.90 3.71
C MET A 335 -3.94 21.92 3.54
N GLN A 336 -3.80 23.11 4.15
CA GLN A 336 -4.77 24.20 3.96
C GLN A 336 -4.80 24.66 2.49
N GLN A 337 -3.63 24.83 1.87
CA GLN A 337 -3.53 25.20 0.46
C GLN A 337 -4.15 24.11 -0.43
N LEU A 338 -3.80 22.84 -0.18
CA LEU A 338 -4.33 21.69 -0.90
C LEU A 338 -5.86 21.61 -0.80
N ALA A 339 -6.44 21.83 0.37
CA ALA A 339 -7.89 21.84 0.56
C ALA A 339 -8.57 23.02 -0.17
N ASN A 340 -7.93 24.19 -0.20
CA ASN A 340 -8.42 25.35 -0.95
C ASN A 340 -8.39 25.08 -2.47
N ASP A 341 -7.29 24.52 -2.98
CA ASP A 341 -7.15 24.15 -4.39
C ASP A 341 -8.19 23.09 -4.79
N TYR A 342 -8.41 22.08 -3.95
CA TYR A 342 -9.45 21.07 -4.15
C TYR A 342 -10.84 21.71 -4.31
N ARG A 343 -11.23 22.61 -3.39
CA ARG A 343 -12.52 23.32 -3.44
C ARG A 343 -12.64 24.25 -4.65
N ALA A 344 -11.52 24.79 -5.14
CA ALA A 344 -11.46 25.60 -6.35
C ALA A 344 -11.42 24.76 -7.65
N GLY A 345 -11.51 23.43 -7.56
CA GLY A 345 -11.46 22.51 -8.70
C GLY A 345 -10.04 22.22 -9.23
N LYS A 346 -8.99 22.74 -8.58
CA LYS A 346 -7.59 22.48 -8.91
C LYS A 346 -7.12 21.21 -8.20
N LYS A 347 -7.48 20.05 -8.77
CA LYS A 347 -7.17 18.76 -8.15
C LYS A 347 -5.76 18.28 -8.55
N PRO A 348 -4.92 17.82 -7.60
CA PRO A 348 -3.60 17.25 -7.92
C PRO A 348 -3.70 15.87 -8.61
N TYR A 349 -4.89 15.29 -8.67
CA TYR A 349 -5.19 14.06 -9.39
C TYR A 349 -6.60 14.09 -9.97
N GLU A 350 -6.88 13.15 -10.87
CA GLU A 350 -8.19 12.92 -11.48
C GLU A 350 -8.53 11.43 -11.43
N VAL A 351 -9.74 11.10 -10.96
CA VAL A 351 -10.28 9.74 -11.03
C VAL A 351 -11.05 9.61 -12.33
N LEU A 352 -10.48 8.86 -13.27
CA LEU A 352 -11.04 8.62 -14.60
C LEU A 352 -12.09 7.51 -14.60
N ARG A 353 -11.96 6.56 -13.67
CA ARG A 353 -12.94 5.49 -13.44
C ARG A 353 -12.79 4.94 -12.03
N LYS A 354 -13.91 4.68 -11.35
CA LYS A 354 -13.94 4.02 -10.05
C LYS A 354 -15.22 3.21 -9.96
N ASP A 355 -15.12 1.91 -10.24
CA ASP A 355 -16.22 0.97 -10.13
C ASP A 355 -15.69 -0.45 -9.86
N ASN A 356 -16.57 -1.44 -9.91
CA ASN A 356 -16.25 -2.84 -9.63
C ASN A 356 -15.42 -3.54 -10.73
N VAL A 357 -15.31 -2.93 -11.92
CA VAL A 357 -14.55 -3.43 -13.07
C VAL A 357 -13.14 -2.87 -13.06
N ALA A 358 -12.97 -1.57 -12.80
CA ALA A 358 -11.66 -0.95 -12.80
C ALA A 358 -11.58 0.34 -11.96
N HIS A 359 -10.38 0.59 -11.44
CA HIS A 359 -9.99 1.88 -10.90
C HIS A 359 -8.92 2.48 -11.81
N ILE A 360 -9.16 3.68 -12.34
CA ILE A 360 -8.24 4.42 -13.19
C ILE A 360 -8.06 5.82 -12.61
N VAL A 361 -6.82 6.17 -12.28
CA VAL A 361 -6.49 7.44 -11.63
C VAL A 361 -5.23 8.05 -12.24
N ARG A 362 -5.26 9.35 -12.51
CA ARG A 362 -4.14 10.15 -13.01
C ARG A 362 -3.65 11.09 -11.91
N ASP A 363 -2.37 11.07 -11.57
CA ASP A 363 -1.73 12.16 -10.82
C ASP A 363 -1.33 13.26 -11.81
N ASN A 364 -1.89 14.46 -11.63
CA ASN A 364 -1.72 15.58 -12.54
C ASN A 364 -0.34 16.25 -12.39
N VAL A 365 0.38 15.96 -11.31
CA VAL A 365 1.73 16.51 -11.08
C VAL A 365 2.77 15.69 -11.85
N THR A 366 2.74 14.37 -11.71
CA THR A 366 3.72 13.48 -12.35
C THR A 366 3.28 12.96 -13.72
N GLN A 367 2.03 13.24 -14.11
CA GLN A 367 1.39 12.70 -15.31
C GLN A 367 1.37 11.16 -15.34
N THR A 368 1.42 10.54 -14.16
CA THR A 368 1.33 9.09 -13.99
C THR A 368 -0.13 8.68 -13.94
N ILE A 369 -0.50 7.66 -14.69
CA ILE A 369 -1.83 7.05 -14.66
C ILE A 369 -1.71 5.61 -14.21
N GLY A 370 -2.42 5.25 -13.15
CA GLY A 370 -2.58 3.87 -12.71
C GLY A 370 -3.91 3.30 -13.20
N TYR A 371 -3.86 2.14 -13.84
CA TYR A 371 -5.01 1.36 -14.29
C TYR A 371 -5.01 0.04 -13.53
N THR A 372 -5.96 -0.15 -12.62
CA THR A 372 -6.25 -1.45 -12.03
C THR A 372 -7.49 -2.01 -12.71
N ALA A 373 -7.30 -3.05 -13.51
CA ALA A 373 -8.37 -3.83 -14.12
C ALA A 373 -8.69 -5.03 -13.21
N PHE A 374 -9.86 -5.04 -12.56
CA PHE A 374 -10.34 -6.21 -11.79
C PHE A 374 -10.97 -7.29 -12.68
N SER A 375 -11.34 -6.89 -13.90
CA SER A 375 -11.79 -7.68 -15.04
C SER A 375 -11.42 -6.95 -16.34
N ALA A 376 -11.75 -7.50 -17.50
CA ALA A 376 -11.52 -6.82 -18.78
C ALA A 376 -12.12 -5.41 -18.78
N VAL A 377 -11.38 -4.43 -19.30
CA VAL A 377 -11.76 -3.02 -19.32
C VAL A 377 -11.30 -2.31 -20.60
N THR A 378 -12.20 -1.50 -21.15
CA THR A 378 -11.92 -0.51 -22.19
C THR A 378 -12.04 0.87 -21.53
N PRO A 379 -10.92 1.56 -21.22
CA PRO A 379 -10.97 2.94 -20.75
C PRO A 379 -11.68 3.84 -21.77
N ALA A 380 -12.42 4.84 -21.29
CA ALA A 380 -13.18 5.74 -22.16
C ALA A 380 -12.24 6.62 -23.00
N ASP A 381 -11.17 7.12 -22.38
CA ASP A 381 -10.22 8.06 -22.96
C ASP A 381 -8.78 7.72 -22.60
N GLY A 382 -7.83 8.33 -23.33
CA GLY A 382 -6.40 8.26 -23.06
C GLY A 382 -5.64 7.28 -23.94
N VAL A 383 -4.39 7.01 -23.57
CA VAL A 383 -3.48 6.20 -24.37
C VAL A 383 -3.77 4.70 -24.28
N VAL A 384 -4.31 4.22 -23.16
CA VAL A 384 -4.69 2.82 -23.00
C VAL A 384 -6.08 2.62 -23.57
N LYS A 385 -6.19 1.81 -24.63
CA LYS A 385 -7.45 1.48 -25.31
C LYS A 385 -8.15 0.29 -24.67
N ASN A 386 -7.40 -0.75 -24.31
CA ASN A 386 -8.00 -2.00 -23.81
C ASN A 386 -7.04 -2.78 -22.93
N ILE A 387 -7.58 -3.37 -21.86
CA ILE A 387 -6.92 -4.33 -20.98
C ILE A 387 -7.89 -5.53 -20.87
N PRO A 388 -7.69 -6.64 -21.58
CA PRO A 388 -8.69 -7.69 -21.74
C PRO A 388 -8.78 -8.67 -20.55
N GLN A 389 -8.05 -8.40 -19.46
CA GLN A 389 -7.85 -9.34 -18.35
C GLN A 389 -7.50 -8.60 -17.06
N PRO A 390 -7.60 -9.24 -15.88
CA PRO A 390 -7.13 -8.64 -14.63
C PRO A 390 -5.63 -8.32 -14.69
N ALA A 391 -5.29 -7.05 -14.52
CA ALA A 391 -3.92 -6.55 -14.59
C ALA A 391 -3.79 -5.21 -13.87
N ILE A 392 -2.56 -4.86 -13.49
CA ILE A 392 -2.19 -3.51 -13.08
C ILE A 392 -1.28 -2.95 -14.17
N ILE A 393 -1.75 -1.91 -14.85
CA ILE A 393 -0.99 -1.19 -15.88
C ILE A 393 -0.70 0.21 -15.34
N MET A 394 0.50 0.72 -15.57
CA MET A 394 0.83 2.12 -15.27
C MET A 394 1.42 2.78 -16.50
N THR A 395 1.10 4.05 -16.70
CA THR A 395 1.66 4.85 -17.79
C THR A 395 2.18 6.18 -17.28
N GLN A 396 3.31 6.66 -17.80
CA GLN A 396 3.78 8.02 -17.58
C GLN A 396 4.26 8.61 -18.91
N SER A 397 3.71 9.76 -19.29
CA SER A 397 4.18 10.53 -20.44
C SER A 397 5.45 11.30 -20.07
N ARG A 398 6.47 11.27 -20.94
CA ARG A 398 7.72 12.01 -20.81
C ARG A 398 7.89 12.95 -22.01
N GLY A 399 7.46 14.20 -21.84
CA GLY A 399 7.33 15.13 -22.97
C GLY A 399 6.26 14.68 -23.97
N ASP A 400 6.34 15.16 -25.20
CA ASP A 400 5.22 15.03 -26.15
C ASP A 400 5.16 13.69 -26.89
N LYS A 401 6.27 12.93 -26.91
CA LYS A 401 6.42 11.75 -27.79
C LYS A 401 6.95 10.50 -27.11
N GLU A 402 7.19 10.53 -25.79
CA GLU A 402 7.70 9.37 -25.06
C GLU A 402 6.70 8.92 -23.98
N LEU A 403 6.52 7.61 -23.87
CA LEU A 403 5.61 6.99 -22.92
C LEU A 403 6.32 5.82 -22.25
N ILE A 404 6.32 5.79 -20.92
CA ILE A 404 6.71 4.58 -20.18
C ILE A 404 5.45 3.84 -19.79
N VAL A 405 5.44 2.53 -20.05
CA VAL A 405 4.35 1.65 -19.68
C VAL A 405 4.90 0.50 -18.86
N SER A 406 4.32 0.23 -17.70
CA SER A 406 4.54 -1.01 -16.96
C SER A 406 3.28 -1.86 -16.92
N GLY A 407 3.45 -3.18 -16.91
CA GLY A 407 2.37 -4.15 -16.87
C GLY A 407 2.72 -5.35 -16.00
N VAL A 408 1.76 -5.77 -15.18
CA VAL A 408 1.88 -6.94 -14.30
C VAL A 408 0.52 -7.54 -14.00
N THR A 409 0.48 -8.84 -13.72
CA THR A 409 -0.56 -9.41 -12.87
C THR A 409 0.06 -9.77 -11.52
N PRO A 410 -0.57 -9.40 -10.39
CA PRO A 410 -0.14 -9.89 -9.08
C PRO A 410 -0.48 -11.38 -8.85
N ASP A 411 -1.18 -12.02 -9.79
CA ASP A 411 -1.32 -13.48 -9.82
C ASP A 411 0.05 -14.13 -10.00
N LEU A 412 0.44 -14.95 -9.03
CA LEU A 412 1.72 -15.67 -9.07
C LEU A 412 1.70 -16.87 -10.02
N ASN A 413 0.51 -17.25 -10.49
CA ASN A 413 0.26 -18.37 -11.39
C ASN A 413 0.95 -19.66 -10.91
N MET A 414 0.68 -19.96 -9.65
CA MET A 414 1.23 -21.11 -8.93
C MET A 414 0.16 -21.70 -8.01
N THR A 415 0.43 -22.88 -7.48
CA THR A 415 -0.33 -23.46 -6.37
C THR A 415 0.62 -23.76 -5.21
N ARG A 416 0.13 -24.39 -4.15
CA ARG A 416 1.00 -24.86 -3.06
C ARG A 416 1.99 -25.95 -3.49
N THR A 417 1.75 -26.59 -4.64
CA THR A 417 2.52 -27.74 -5.12
C THR A 417 3.13 -27.53 -6.50
N THR A 418 2.80 -26.44 -7.19
CA THR A 418 3.32 -26.13 -8.53
C THR A 418 4.15 -24.86 -8.51
N ALA A 419 5.21 -24.85 -9.31
CA ALA A 419 6.05 -23.66 -9.48
C ALA A 419 5.29 -22.58 -10.25
N ALA A 420 5.64 -21.32 -9.98
CA ALA A 420 5.14 -20.20 -10.76
C ALA A 420 5.56 -20.30 -12.22
N THR A 421 4.65 -19.94 -13.12
CA THR A 421 4.93 -19.84 -14.56
C THR A 421 4.54 -18.44 -15.07
N PRO A 422 5.24 -17.89 -16.08
CA PRO A 422 4.94 -16.55 -16.59
C PRO A 422 3.50 -16.45 -17.11
N VAL A 423 2.84 -15.31 -16.84
CA VAL A 423 1.52 -14.97 -17.36
C VAL A 423 1.64 -13.85 -18.40
N PRO A 424 1.14 -14.03 -19.64
CA PRO A 424 1.13 -12.95 -20.62
C PRO A 424 0.06 -11.91 -20.28
N ILE A 425 0.44 -10.64 -20.21
CA ILE A 425 -0.45 -9.49 -19.96
C ILE A 425 -0.56 -8.65 -21.22
N SER A 426 -1.74 -8.66 -21.83
CA SER A 426 -2.00 -7.90 -23.06
C SER A 426 -2.54 -6.51 -22.75
N VAL A 427 -2.05 -5.49 -23.45
CA VAL A 427 -2.56 -4.11 -23.40
C VAL A 427 -2.59 -3.55 -24.80
N THR A 428 -3.71 -2.97 -25.20
CA THR A 428 -3.80 -2.23 -26.47
C THR A 428 -3.69 -0.74 -26.17
N LEU A 429 -2.79 -0.05 -26.87
CA LEU A 429 -2.63 1.39 -26.83
C LEU A 429 -3.22 2.04 -28.09
N ASN A 430 -3.81 3.22 -27.92
CA ASN A 430 -4.13 4.13 -28.99
C ASN A 430 -2.84 4.73 -29.57
N GLY A 431 -2.74 4.79 -30.90
CA GLY A 431 -1.57 5.32 -31.61
C GLY A 431 -0.53 4.26 -31.96
N GLN A 432 0.41 4.66 -32.81
CA GLN A 432 1.54 3.85 -33.24
C GLN A 432 2.77 4.19 -32.41
N TRP A 433 3.29 3.19 -31.71
CA TRP A 433 4.40 3.32 -30.78
C TRP A 433 5.48 2.30 -31.12
N GLN A 434 6.73 2.71 -30.98
CA GLN A 434 7.89 1.83 -31.12
C GLN A 434 8.71 1.82 -29.84
N ALA A 435 9.32 0.68 -29.50
CA ALA A 435 10.21 0.58 -28.36
C ALA A 435 11.44 1.47 -28.54
N SER A 436 11.75 2.31 -27.55
CA SER A 436 12.99 3.11 -27.50
C SER A 436 14.22 2.23 -27.26
N ALA A 437 14.04 1.15 -26.50
CA ALA A 437 15.04 0.13 -26.25
C ALA A 437 14.33 -1.23 -26.09
N PRO A 438 14.93 -2.35 -26.51
CA PRO A 438 14.32 -3.67 -26.38
C PRO A 438 14.22 -4.08 -24.90
N ASN A 439 13.07 -4.61 -24.50
CA ASN A 439 12.93 -5.43 -23.29
C ASN A 439 12.51 -6.84 -23.73
N PRO A 440 13.31 -7.89 -23.49
CA PRO A 440 12.98 -9.25 -23.91
C PRO A 440 11.71 -9.82 -23.27
N GLN A 441 11.22 -9.20 -22.18
CA GLN A 441 9.98 -9.60 -21.50
C GLN A 441 8.75 -8.82 -21.99
N VAL A 442 8.89 -7.94 -23.00
CA VAL A 442 7.79 -7.14 -23.54
C VAL A 442 7.79 -7.21 -25.06
N SER A 443 6.71 -7.75 -25.64
CA SER A 443 6.47 -7.69 -27.08
C SER A 443 5.74 -6.40 -27.43
N VAL A 444 6.14 -5.75 -28.54
CA VAL A 444 5.51 -4.53 -29.08
C VAL A 444 5.16 -4.78 -30.54
N ARG A 445 3.87 -4.67 -30.88
CA ARG A 445 3.37 -4.85 -32.25
C ARG A 445 2.43 -3.72 -32.64
N THR A 446 2.69 -3.07 -33.77
CA THR A 446 1.78 -2.06 -34.32
C THR A 446 0.82 -2.69 -35.31
N ALA A 447 -0.46 -2.33 -35.22
CA ALA A 447 -1.51 -2.77 -36.15
C ALA A 447 -2.66 -1.75 -36.19
N GLY A 448 -3.07 -1.33 -37.39
CA GLY A 448 -4.30 -0.54 -37.59
C GLY A 448 -4.42 0.72 -36.73
N GLY A 449 -3.36 1.51 -36.61
CA GLY A 449 -3.33 2.74 -35.79
C GLY A 449 -3.27 2.52 -34.27
N THR A 450 -3.08 1.27 -33.83
CA THR A 450 -2.91 0.89 -32.43
C THR A 450 -1.57 0.18 -32.23
N THR A 451 -1.16 0.06 -30.96
CA THR A 451 0.00 -0.73 -30.56
C THR A 451 -0.42 -1.75 -29.51
N GLU A 452 -0.16 -3.02 -29.76
CA GLU A 452 -0.33 -4.12 -28.82
C GLU A 452 0.97 -4.33 -28.05
N LEU A 453 0.85 -4.32 -26.72
CA LEU A 453 1.91 -4.71 -25.79
C LEU A 453 1.55 -6.05 -25.15
N THR A 454 2.51 -6.96 -25.06
CA THR A 454 2.37 -8.20 -24.28
C THR A 454 3.52 -8.31 -23.30
N PHE A 455 3.24 -8.19 -22.00
CA PHE A 455 4.22 -8.31 -20.92
C PHE A 455 4.26 -9.76 -20.40
N SER A 456 5.46 -10.30 -20.17
CA SER A 456 5.67 -11.60 -19.53
C SER A 456 5.78 -11.42 -18.01
N SER A 457 4.68 -11.60 -17.28
CA SER A 457 4.62 -11.44 -15.83
C SER A 457 5.01 -12.74 -15.12
N TYR A 458 6.27 -12.86 -14.70
CA TYR A 458 6.75 -13.98 -13.89
C TYR A 458 6.74 -13.62 -12.41
N PHE A 459 6.09 -14.44 -11.57
CA PHE A 459 6.03 -14.25 -10.11
C PHE A 459 5.50 -12.87 -9.67
N GLY A 460 4.65 -12.26 -10.50
CA GLY A 460 4.15 -10.90 -10.29
C GLY A 460 5.25 -9.83 -10.28
N ILE A 461 6.37 -10.03 -10.99
CA ILE A 461 7.41 -9.01 -11.18
C ILE A 461 6.97 -8.10 -12.33
N PRO A 462 6.78 -6.78 -12.09
CA PRO A 462 6.41 -5.85 -13.15
C PRO A 462 7.47 -5.79 -14.26
N GLN A 463 7.01 -5.71 -15.50
CA GLN A 463 7.84 -5.43 -16.66
C GLN A 463 7.48 -4.06 -17.21
N GLU A 464 8.46 -3.33 -17.72
CA GLU A 464 8.25 -2.01 -18.29
C GLU A 464 8.94 -1.83 -19.64
N ILE A 465 8.41 -0.91 -20.43
CA ILE A 465 8.95 -0.54 -21.73
C ILE A 465 8.83 0.97 -21.90
N THR A 466 9.87 1.60 -22.45
CA THR A 466 9.81 2.98 -22.91
C THR A 466 9.50 2.99 -24.40
N LEU A 467 8.49 3.75 -24.80
CA LEU A 467 7.98 3.83 -26.15
C LEU A 467 8.15 5.25 -26.70
N LYS A 468 8.38 5.36 -28.00
CA LYS A 468 8.31 6.61 -28.75
C LYS A 468 7.17 6.57 -29.75
N GLN A 469 6.42 7.66 -29.82
CA GLN A 469 5.33 7.80 -30.78
C GLN A 469 5.91 7.87 -32.21
N GLN A 470 5.33 7.09 -33.12
CA GLN A 470 5.68 7.18 -34.54
C GLN A 470 5.04 8.44 -35.16
N PRO A 471 5.67 9.01 -36.20
CA PRO A 471 5.17 10.20 -36.90
C PRO A 471 3.76 10.05 -37.46
#